data_AF-A0A921BDH7-F1
#
_entry.id   AF-A0A921BDH7-F1
#
_cell.length_a   1.000
_cell.length_b   1.000
_cell.length_c   1.000
_cell.angle_alpha   90.00
_cell.angle_beta   90.00
_cell.angle_gamma   90.00
#
_symmetry.space_group_name_H-M   'P 1'
#
loop_
_entity.id
_entity.type
_entity.pdbx_description
1 polymer ?
#
loop_
_entity_poly.entity_id
_entity_poly.type
_entity_poly.pdbx_seq_one_letter_code
_entity_poly.pdbx_strand_id
1 'polypeptide(L)' 'MEKQLRTEAQQERIAAGLPFVEALARRLAASMPHSIDLGDLIQDGMIGLIDATNRFDEKRGIKF' A
#
# COMPACT_ATOMS: atom_id res chain seq x y z
N MET A 1 17.50 15.60 -0.59
CA MET A 1 16.68 14.37 -0.69
C MET A 1 17.16 13.59 -1.88
N GLU A 2 17.86 12.49 -1.67
CA GLU A 2 18.18 11.56 -2.75
C GLU A 2 16.86 11.04 -3.33
N LYS A 3 16.66 11.24 -4.63
CA LYS A 3 15.49 10.75 -5.33
C LYS A 3 15.69 9.24 -5.46
N GLN A 4 15.16 8.47 -4.51
CA GLN A 4 15.26 7.01 -4.54
C GLN A 4 14.55 6.52 -5.81
N LEU A 5 15.34 6.12 -6.81
CA LEU A 5 14.84 5.58 -8.06
C LEU A 5 14.24 4.21 -7.75
N ARG A 6 12.90 4.12 -7.78
CA ARG A 6 12.19 2.85 -7.60
C ARG A 6 12.48 1.92 -8.78
N THR A 7 12.68 0.63 -8.48
CA THR A 7 12.87 -0.39 -9.51
C THR A 7 11.53 -0.74 -10.18
N GLU A 8 11.58 -1.31 -11.37
CA GLU A 8 10.38 -1.79 -12.08
C GLU A 8 9.60 -2.80 -11.23
N ALA A 9 10.29 -3.75 -10.60
CA ALA A 9 9.67 -4.73 -9.70
C ALA A 9 8.95 -4.08 -8.50
N GLN A 10 9.46 -2.97 -7.97
CA GLN A 10 8.76 -2.22 -6.92
C GLN A 10 7.51 -1.53 -7.47
N GLN A 11 7.59 -0.95 -8.67
CA GLN A 11 6.44 -0.33 -9.31
C GLN A 11 5.34 -1.35 -9.63
N GLU A 12 5.71 -2.53 -10.10
CA GLU A 12 4.78 -3.65 -10.35
C GLU A 12 4.09 -4.11 -9.07
N ARG A 13 4.83 -4.28 -7.96
CA ARG A 13 4.24 -4.66 -6.66
C ARG A 13 3.26 -3.60 -6.14
N ILE A 14 3.61 -2.32 -6.28
CA ILE A 14 2.70 -1.22 -5.90
C ILE A 14 1.44 -1.27 -6.77
N ALA A 15 1.59 -1.37 -8.10
CA ALA A 15 0.46 -1.42 -9.02
C ALA A 15 -0.46 -2.62 -8.75
N ALA A 16 0.13 -3.80 -8.49
CA ALA A 16 -0.61 -5.01 -8.15
C ALA A 16 -1.30 -4.92 -6.77
N GLY A 17 -0.74 -4.15 -5.83
CA GLY A 17 -1.30 -3.96 -4.49
C GLY A 17 -2.42 -2.92 -4.40
N LEU A 18 -2.57 -2.05 -5.41
CA LEU A 18 -3.60 -1.00 -5.42
C LEU A 18 -5.02 -1.53 -5.13
N PRO A 19 -5.52 -2.57 -5.83
CA PRO A 19 -6.90 -3.02 -5.61
C PRO A 19 -7.11 -3.60 -4.21
N PHE A 20 -6.06 -4.18 -3.62
CA PHE A 20 -6.11 -4.70 -2.26
C PHE A 20 -6.22 -3.58 -1.22
N VAL A 21 -5.43 -2.51 -1.38
CA VAL A 21 -5.51 -1.32 -0.50
C VAL A 21 -6.92 -0.72 -0.56
N GLU A 22 -7.47 -0.52 -1.76
CA GLU A 22 -8.82 0.02 -1.91
C GLU A 22 -9.90 -0.87 -1.29
N ALA A 23 -9.83 -2.18 -1.51
CA ALA A 23 -10.78 -3.12 -0.95
C ALA A 23 -10.73 -3.14 0.59
N LEU A 24 -9.52 -3.12 1.16
CA LEU A 24 -9.32 -3.09 2.60
C LEU A 24 -9.80 -1.76 3.20
N ALA A 25 -9.47 -0.62 2.58
CA ALA A 25 -9.91 0.70 3.03
C ALA A 25 -11.44 0.81 3.02
N ARG A 26 -12.12 0.32 1.98
CA ARG A 26 -13.59 0.26 1.91
C ARG A 26 -14.19 -0.61 3.02
N ARG A 27 -13.57 -1.77 3.28
CA ARG A 27 -14.00 -2.67 4.36
C ARG A 27 -13.85 -2.02 5.73
N LEU A 28 -12.75 -1.30 5.97
CA LEU A 28 -12.52 -0.58 7.22
C LEU A 28 -13.50 0.58 7.37
N ALA A 29 -13.69 1.38 6.32
CA ALA A 29 -14.63 2.51 6.32
C ALA A 29 -16.06 2.08 6.68
N ALA A 30 -16.48 0.88 6.28
CA ALA A 30 -17.80 0.34 6.59
C ALA A 30 -18.08 0.17 8.10
N SER A 31 -17.05 0.09 8.95
CA SER A 31 -17.18 -0.01 10.40
C SER A 31 -16.72 1.24 11.16
N MET A 32 -16.38 2.32 10.47
CA MET A 32 -15.86 3.56 11.07
C MET A 32 -16.96 4.62 11.25
N PRO A 33 -16.76 5.61 12.16
CA PRO A 33 -17.63 6.78 12.25
C PRO A 33 -17.63 7.60 10.95
N HIS A 34 -18.69 8.37 10.71
CA HIS A 34 -18.84 9.23 9.53
C HIS A 34 -17.79 10.36 9.42
N SER A 35 -17.02 10.60 10.48
CA SER A 35 -15.92 11.56 10.47
C SER A 35 -14.67 11.04 9.75
N ILE A 36 -14.59 9.75 9.41
CA ILE A 36 -13.44 9.14 8.74
C ILE A 36 -13.70 9.11 7.23
N ASP A 37 -12.80 9.72 6.46
CA ASP A 37 -12.87 9.74 5.01
C ASP A 37 -12.23 8.49 4.39
N LEU A 38 -12.86 7.94 3.36
CA LEU A 38 -12.34 6.76 2.65
C LEU A 38 -11.05 7.07 1.89
N GLY A 39 -10.94 8.26 1.31
CA GLY A 39 -9.74 8.73 0.62
C GLY A 39 -8.54 8.78 1.55
N ASP A 40 -8.72 9.22 2.80
CA ASP A 40 -7.66 9.22 3.81
C ASP A 40 -7.18 7.79 4.10
N LEU A 41 -8.10 6.85 4.29
CA LEU A 41 -7.75 5.42 4.51
C LEU A 41 -7.00 4.82 3.32
N ILE A 42 -7.41 5.16 2.09
CA ILE A 42 -6.71 4.71 0.88
C ILE A 42 -5.29 5.30 0.86
N GLN A 43 -5.14 6.60 1.12
CA GLN A 43 -3.84 7.27 1.10
C GLN A 43 -2.89 6.71 2.17
N ASP A 44 -3.37 6.50 3.40
CA ASP A 44 -2.59 5.88 4.46
C ASP A 44 -2.20 4.44 4.10
N GLY A 45 -3.13 3.67 3.52
CA GLY A 45 -2.87 2.33 3.01
C GLY A 45 -1.81 2.32 1.89
N MET A 46 -1.83 3.32 1.01
CA MET A 46 -0.85 3.48 -0.06
C MET A 46 0.55 3.79 0.49
N ILE A 47 0.65 4.63 1.51
CA ILE A 47 1.92 4.90 2.20
C ILE A 47 2.48 3.59 2.78
N GLY A 48 1.64 2.79 3.44
CA GLY A 48 2.01 1.49 3.97
C GLY A 48 2.46 0.50 2.89
N LEU A 49 1.75 0.42 1.76
CA LEU A 49 2.10 -0.44 0.63
C LEU A 49 3.46 -0.06 0.02
N ILE A 50 3.74 1.25 -0.09
CA ILE A 50 5.02 1.74 -0.59
C ILE A 50 6.15 1.38 0.38
N ASP A 51 5.96 1.58 1.69
CA ASP A 51 6.96 1.22 2.71
C ASP A 51 7.20 -0.30 2.75
N ALA A 52 6.15 -1.11 2.68
CA ALA A 52 6.24 -2.56 2.59
C ALA A 52 7.05 -2.99 1.34
N THR A 53 6.77 -2.38 0.19
CA THR A 53 7.50 -2.63 -1.05
C THR A 53 8.98 -2.25 -0.95
N ASN A 54 9.29 -1.14 -0.28
CA ASN A 54 10.67 -0.69 -0.06
C ASN A 54 11.46 -1.64 0.86
N ARG A 55 10.78 -2.28 1.81
CA ARG A 55 11.39 -3.19 2.80
C ARG A 55 11.32 -4.66 2.41
N PHE A 56 10.62 -4.99 1.33
CA PHE A 56 10.46 -6.36 0.88
C PHE A 56 11.79 -6.95 0.42
N ASP A 57 12.08 -8.15 0.92
CA ASP A 57 13.28 -8.91 0.59
C ASP A 57 12.87 -10.33 0.19
N GLU A 58 12.93 -10.58 -1.12
CA GLU A 58 12.56 -11.85 -1.73
C GLU A 58 13.40 -13.04 -1.20
N LYS A 59 14.62 -12.77 -0.72
CA LYS A 59 15.50 -13.80 -0.15
C LYS A 59 14.99 -14.37 1.16
N ARG A 60 14.05 -13.69 1.83
CA ARG A 60 13.40 -14.20 3.04
C ARG A 60 12.41 -15.33 2.73
N GLY A 61 12.10 -15.59 1.46
CA GLY A 61 11.20 -16.66 1.04
C GLY A 61 9.73 -16.42 1.38
N ILE A 62 9.38 -15.22 1.86
CA ILE A 62 8.01 -14.81 2.14
C ILE A 62 7.48 -14.14 0.87
N LYS A 63 6.29 -14.55 0.42
CA LYS A 63 5.63 -13.89 -0.70
C LYS A 63 5.20 -12.50 -0.28
N PHE A 64 5.35 -11.56 -1.20
CA PHE A 64 4.72 -10.25 -1.06
C PHE A 64 3.19 -10.41 -1.04
#